data_AF-A0A8T5Y7T5-F1
#
_entry.id   AF-A0A8T5Y7T5-F1
#
_cell.length_a   1.000
_cell.length_b   1.000
_cell.length_c   1.000
_cell.angle_alpha   90.00
_cell.angle_beta   90.00
_cell.angle_gamma   90.00
#
_symmetry.space_group_name_H-M   'P 1'
#
loop_
_entity.id
_entity.type
_entity.pdbx_description
1 polymer ?
#
loop_
_entity_poly.entity_id
_entity_poly.type
_entity_poly.pdbx_seq_one_letter_code
_entity_poly.pdbx_strand_id
1 'polypeptide(L)'
;MKLNVNSMLLSNGIIFALILLMWPILMVLSQLEGSIHQQMEAIEAAPALYILNFVLASLIAPALTMLLISMNYEIKTRVKTPTLNILGVAALGFYVALVSVGYISQYTLLQLLLSHGNPAAEYWYFNNPDSAAYFLN
;
A
#
# COMPACT_ATOMS: atom_id res chain seq x y z
N MET A 1 3.00 18.15 26.11
CA MET A 1 1.56 17.83 26.11
C MET A 1 1.43 16.32 26.11
N LYS A 2 0.99 15.69 27.22
CA LYS A 2 0.75 14.23 27.23
C LYS A 2 -0.53 13.98 26.45
N LEU A 3 -0.41 13.52 25.20
CA LEU A 3 -1.58 12.96 24.51
C LEU A 3 -2.12 11.82 25.38
N ASN A 4 -3.43 11.82 25.61
CA ASN A 4 -4.07 10.75 26.34
C ASN A 4 -3.86 9.46 25.53
N VAL A 5 -3.23 8.45 26.12
CA VAL A 5 -2.79 7.20 25.46
C VAL A 5 -3.89 6.58 24.59
N ASN A 6 -5.12 6.60 25.09
CA ASN A 6 -6.30 6.10 24.38
C ASN A 6 -6.60 6.87 23.08
N SER A 7 -6.24 8.15 23.02
CA SER A 7 -6.42 9.00 21.85
C SER A 7 -5.49 8.61 20.70
N MET A 8 -4.23 8.21 20.98
CA MET A 8 -3.29 7.81 19.94
C MET A 8 -3.69 6.48 19.29
N LEU A 9 -4.01 5.46 20.11
CA LEU A 9 -4.50 4.18 19.61
C LEU A 9 -5.81 4.35 18.82
N LEU A 10 -6.74 5.14 19.34
CA LEU A 10 -8.00 5.43 18.66
C LEU A 10 -7.77 6.14 17.32
N SER A 11 -6.94 7.18 17.29
CA SER A 11 -6.61 7.93 16.08
C SER A 11 -5.99 7.03 15.02
N ASN A 12 -4.96 6.24 15.38
CA ASN A 12 -4.30 5.33 14.45
C ASN A 12 -5.24 4.21 13.97
N GLY A 13 -6.11 3.71 14.84
CA GLY A 13 -7.14 2.74 14.49
C GLY A 13 -8.16 3.31 13.50
N ILE A 14 -8.62 4.55 13.70
CA ILE A 14 -9.52 5.24 12.77
C ILE A 14 -8.84 5.45 11.42
N ILE A 15 -7.60 5.95 11.40
CA ILE A 15 -6.84 6.17 10.16
C ILE A 15 -6.69 4.85 9.39
N PHE A 16 -6.28 3.78 10.08
CA PHE A 16 -6.14 2.47 9.45
C PHE A 16 -7.48 1.94 8.92
N ALA A 17 -8.56 2.05 9.69
CA ALA A 17 -9.89 1.61 9.27
C ALA A 17 -10.39 2.39 8.05
N LEU A 18 -10.20 3.72 8.01
CA LEU A 18 -10.57 4.54 6.86
C LEU A 18 -9.82 4.12 5.60
N ILE A 19 -8.49 3.95 5.69
CA ILE A 19 -7.68 3.50 4.56
C ILE A 19 -8.14 2.11 4.08
N LEU A 20 -8.35 1.18 5.02
CA LEU A 20 -8.75 -0.20 4.72
C LEU A 20 -10.15 -0.28 4.09
N LEU A 21 -11.08 0.59 4.48
CA LEU A 21 -12.44 0.64 3.91
C LEU A 21 -12.47 1.37 2.57
N MET A 22 -11.69 2.44 2.41
CA MET A 22 -11.63 3.20 1.17
C MET A 22 -10.96 2.41 0.04
N TRP A 23 -10.00 1.53 0.35
CA TRP A 23 -9.24 0.80 -0.67
C TRP A 23 -10.10 -0.15 -1.52
N PRO A 24 -10.96 -1.03 -0.96
CA PRO A 24 -11.89 -1.83 -1.74
C PRO A 24 -12.84 -1.00 -2.61
N ILE A 25 -13.26 0.17 -2.14
CA ILE A 25 -14.11 1.08 -2.93
C ILE A 25 -13.35 1.55 -4.17
N LEU A 26 -12.10 2.00 -4.00
CA LEU A 26 -11.26 2.41 -5.14
C LEU A 26 -10.90 1.24 -6.06
N MET A 27 -10.67 0.04 -5.53
CA MET A 27 -10.44 -1.17 -6.31
C MET A 27 -11.61 -1.48 -7.24
N VAL A 28 -12.86 -1.39 -6.73
CA VAL A 28 -14.06 -1.60 -7.54
C VAL A 28 -14.21 -0.50 -8.60
N LEU A 29 -13.98 0.77 -8.23
CA LEU A 29 -14.08 1.88 -9.17
C LEU A 29 -12.99 1.85 -10.26
N SER A 30 -11.82 1.30 -9.95
CA SER A 30 -10.66 1.19 -10.87
C SER A 30 -10.58 -0.16 -11.58
N GLN A 31 -11.64 -0.96 -11.53
CA GLN A 31 -11.67 -2.26 -12.20
C GLN A 31 -11.45 -2.09 -13.70
N LEU A 32 -10.56 -2.93 -14.25
CA LEU A 32 -10.21 -2.95 -15.67
C LEU A 32 -10.91 -4.12 -16.35
N GLU A 33 -11.46 -3.87 -17.54
CA GLU A 33 -12.15 -4.88 -18.34
C GLU A 33 -11.61 -4.89 -19.77
N GLY A 34 -11.78 -6.02 -20.46
CA GLY A 34 -11.36 -6.19 -21.86
C GLY A 34 -9.92 -6.65 -22.03
N SER A 35 -9.38 -6.44 -23.22
CA SER A 35 -7.99 -6.79 -23.59
C SER A 35 -6.97 -5.88 -22.91
N ILE A 36 -5.72 -6.35 -22.78
CA ILE A 36 -4.61 -5.55 -22.20
C ILE A 36 -4.52 -4.16 -22.83
N HIS A 37 -4.63 -4.05 -24.15
CA HIS A 37 -4.61 -2.77 -24.85
C HIS A 37 -5.76 -1.83 -24.40
N GLN A 38 -6.99 -2.34 -24.33
CA GLN A 38 -8.15 -1.57 -23.85
C GLN A 38 -7.99 -1.16 -22.39
N GLN A 39 -7.39 -2.02 -21.56
CA GLN A 39 -7.11 -1.69 -20.17
C GLN A 39 -6.05 -0.57 -20.04
N MET A 40 -5.02 -0.59 -20.87
CA MET A 40 -4.02 0.48 -20.93
C MET A 40 -4.62 1.82 -21.36
N GLU A 41 -5.47 1.81 -22.39
CA GLU A 41 -6.23 3.00 -22.82
C GLU A 41 -7.14 3.53 -21.69
N ALA A 42 -7.78 2.64 -20.93
CA ALA A 42 -8.61 3.02 -19.79
C ALA A 42 -7.81 3.68 -18.66
N ILE A 43 -6.60 3.18 -18.37
CA ILE A 43 -5.70 3.79 -17.38
C ILE A 43 -5.27 5.19 -17.85
N GLU A 44 -4.89 5.32 -19.12
CA GLU A 44 -4.47 6.60 -19.71
C GLU A 44 -5.61 7.62 -19.77
N ALA A 45 -6.85 7.17 -20.00
CA ALA A 45 -8.02 8.04 -20.03
C ALA A 45 -8.42 8.58 -18.64
N ALA A 46 -8.15 7.83 -17.57
CA ALA A 46 -8.54 8.19 -16.20
C ALA A 46 -7.42 8.00 -15.15
N PRO A 47 -6.22 8.58 -15.35
CA PRO A 47 -5.03 8.26 -14.56
C PRO A 47 -5.18 8.62 -13.09
N ALA A 48 -5.95 9.66 -12.78
CA ALA A 48 -6.19 10.12 -11.42
C ALA A 48 -6.81 9.03 -10.52
N LEU A 49 -7.73 8.22 -11.06
CA LEU A 49 -8.38 7.16 -10.29
C LEU A 49 -7.40 6.04 -9.94
N TYR A 50 -6.57 5.63 -10.90
CA TYR A 50 -5.54 4.60 -10.70
C TYR A 50 -4.44 5.09 -9.75
N ILE A 51 -3.97 6.34 -9.94
CA ILE A 51 -3.03 6.99 -9.03
C ILE A 51 -3.59 6.99 -7.61
N LEU A 52 -4.84 7.42 -7.43
CA LEU A 52 -5.45 7.48 -6.11
C LEU A 52 -5.58 6.08 -5.47
N ASN A 53 -5.97 5.07 -6.25
CA ASN A 53 -6.04 3.68 -5.77
C ASN A 53 -4.68 3.20 -5.23
N PHE A 54 -3.61 3.39 -6.00
CA PHE A 54 -2.27 2.97 -5.61
C PHE A 54 -1.64 3.84 -4.51
N VAL A 55 -1.94 5.14 -4.47
CA VAL A 55 -1.57 5.99 -3.33
C VAL A 55 -2.23 5.46 -2.07
N LEU A 56 -3.52 5.16 -2.09
CA LEU A 56 -4.21 4.63 -0.93
C LEU A 56 -3.68 3.26 -0.50
N ALA A 57 -3.41 2.36 -1.45
CA ALA A 57 -2.79 1.07 -1.19
C ALA A 57 -1.40 1.22 -0.52
N SER A 58 -0.61 2.20 -0.96
CA SER A 58 0.70 2.51 -0.36
C SER A 58 0.65 2.94 1.10
N LEU A 59 -0.50 3.43 1.57
CA LEU A 59 -0.72 3.90 2.95
C LEU A 59 -1.15 2.78 3.91
N ILE A 60 -1.60 1.62 3.40
CA ILE A 60 -2.04 0.48 4.23
C ILE A 60 -0.90 0.01 5.14
N ALA A 61 0.28 -0.25 4.58
CA ALA A 61 1.42 -0.75 5.34
C ALA A 61 1.93 0.25 6.39
N PRO A 62 2.14 1.54 6.07
CA PRO A 62 2.43 2.58 7.07
C PRO A 62 1.38 2.68 8.18
N ALA A 63 0.09 2.68 7.84
CA ALA A 63 -0.99 2.80 8.83
C ALA A 63 -1.05 1.59 9.77
N LEU A 64 -0.94 0.37 9.22
CA LEU A 64 -0.85 -0.85 10.03
C LEU A 64 0.37 -0.82 10.95
N THR A 65 1.53 -0.40 10.42
CA THR A 65 2.77 -0.32 11.20
C THR A 65 2.64 0.68 12.34
N MET A 66 2.08 1.87 12.10
CA MET A 66 1.80 2.85 13.14
C MET A 66 0.87 2.29 14.23
N LEU A 67 -0.17 1.55 13.83
CA LEU A 67 -1.08 0.89 14.77
C LEU A 67 -0.36 -0.16 15.63
N LEU A 68 0.43 -1.05 15.02
CA LEU A 68 1.17 -2.11 15.72
C LEU A 68 2.23 -1.53 16.67
N ILE A 69 2.96 -0.50 16.24
CA ILE A 69 3.93 0.21 17.08
C ILE A 69 3.21 0.84 18.28
N SER A 70 2.08 1.51 18.05
CA SER A 70 1.27 2.11 19.11
C SER A 70 0.77 1.05 20.09
N MET A 71 0.29 -0.09 19.60
CA MET A 71 -0.13 -1.21 20.45
C MET A 71 1.04 -1.73 21.29
N ASN A 72 2.23 -1.89 20.72
CA ASN A 72 3.40 -2.38 21.44
C ASN A 72 3.87 -1.40 22.55
N TYR A 73 3.76 -0.09 22.34
CA TYR A 73 4.12 0.90 23.37
C TYR A 73 3.09 1.01 24.48
N GLU A 74 1.80 0.86 24.16
CA GLU A 74 0.72 1.18 25.08
C GLU A 74 0.13 -0.05 25.79
N ILE A 75 0.19 -1.24 25.17
CA ILE A 75 -0.31 -2.48 25.76
C ILE A 75 0.81 -3.15 26.56
N LYS A 76 0.73 -3.06 27.90
CA LYS A 76 1.67 -3.74 28.78
C LYS A 76 1.50 -5.26 28.68
N THR A 77 2.49 -5.93 28.13
CA THR A 77 2.57 -7.39 28.17
C THR A 77 3.12 -7.88 29.51
N ARG A 78 2.75 -9.09 29.93
CA ARG A 78 3.26 -9.70 31.18
C ARG A 78 4.75 -10.08 31.09
N VAL A 79 5.26 -10.28 29.87
CA VAL A 79 6.64 -10.72 29.60
C VAL A 79 7.33 -9.67 28.75
N LYS A 80 8.52 -9.22 29.20
CA LYS A 80 9.37 -8.33 28.42
C LYS A 80 10.16 -9.15 27.39
N THR A 81 9.99 -8.83 26.11
CA THR A 81 10.64 -9.52 24.99
C THR A 81 11.42 -8.55 24.10
N PRO A 82 12.51 -7.92 24.59
CA PRO A 82 13.20 -6.84 23.88
C PRO A 82 13.75 -7.27 22.52
N THR A 83 14.29 -8.49 22.40
CA THR A 83 14.81 -9.02 21.13
C THR A 83 13.70 -9.19 20.09
N LEU A 84 12.55 -9.73 20.48
CA LEU A 84 11.42 -9.89 19.57
C LEU A 84 10.87 -8.53 19.10
N ASN A 85 10.89 -7.52 19.97
CA ASN A 85 10.45 -6.17 19.60
C ASN A 85 11.38 -5.56 18.54
N ILE A 86 12.70 -5.72 18.69
CA ILE A 86 13.68 -5.24 17.70
C ILE A 86 13.48 -5.95 16.36
N LEU A 87 13.38 -7.29 16.38
CA LEU A 87 13.15 -8.07 15.16
C LEU A 87 11.81 -7.71 14.49
N GLY A 88 10.75 -7.52 15.28
CA GLY A 88 9.45 -7.10 14.79
C GLY A 88 9.48 -5.72 14.14
N VAL A 89 10.12 -4.73 14.76
CA VAL A 89 10.26 -3.39 14.18
C VAL A 89 11.13 -3.41 12.91
N ALA A 90 12.21 -4.18 12.89
CA ALA A 90 13.06 -4.34 11.70
C ALA A 90 12.29 -4.98 10.54
N ALA A 91 11.53 -6.04 10.81
CA ALA A 91 10.67 -6.69 9.83
C ALA A 91 9.57 -5.76 9.31
N LEU A 92 8.92 -4.99 10.19
CA LEU A 92 7.93 -3.97 9.81
C LEU A 92 8.54 -2.87 8.94
N GLY A 93 9.73 -2.39 9.29
CA GLY A 93 10.44 -1.39 8.49
C GLY A 93 10.74 -1.89 7.08
N PHE A 94 11.22 -3.13 6.96
CA PHE A 94 11.46 -3.76 5.66
C PHE A 94 10.16 -3.96 4.87
N TYR A 95 9.11 -4.45 5.52
CA TYR A 95 7.78 -4.61 4.92
C TYR A 95 7.22 -3.29 4.38
N VAL A 96 7.24 -2.22 5.18
CA VAL A 96 6.79 -0.89 4.76
C VAL A 96 7.59 -0.39 3.56
N ALA A 97 8.93 -0.53 3.60
CA ALA A 97 9.77 -0.11 2.49
C ALA A 97 9.42 -0.84 1.19
N LEU A 98 9.30 -2.17 1.23
CA LEU A 98 8.95 -2.97 0.05
C LEU A 98 7.57 -2.63 -0.50
N VAL A 99 6.56 -2.53 0.38
CA VAL A 99 5.18 -2.22 -0.02
C VAL A 99 5.08 -0.81 -0.58
N SER A 100 5.73 0.16 0.06
CA SER A 100 5.75 1.54 -0.43
C SER A 100 6.45 1.63 -1.78
N VAL A 101 7.62 1.02 -1.97
CA VAL A 101 8.29 0.98 -3.29
C VAL A 101 7.40 0.33 -4.35
N GLY A 102 6.77 -0.79 -4.02
CA GLY A 102 5.84 -1.49 -4.90
C GLY A 102 4.71 -0.58 -5.37
N TYR A 103 3.94 0.01 -4.45
CA TYR A 103 2.80 0.85 -4.82
C TYR A 103 3.20 2.23 -5.37
N ILE A 104 4.28 2.85 -4.89
CA ILE A 104 4.84 4.10 -5.45
C ILE A 104 5.16 3.89 -6.93
N SER A 105 5.81 2.77 -7.28
CA SER A 105 6.14 2.48 -8.67
C SER A 105 4.90 2.41 -9.58
N GLN A 106 3.76 1.95 -9.05
CA GLN A 106 2.51 1.83 -9.81
C GLN A 106 1.85 3.19 -10.11
N TYR A 107 1.95 4.18 -9.22
CA TYR A 107 1.40 5.52 -9.50
C TYR A 107 2.43 6.53 -10.02
N THR A 108 3.72 6.18 -10.06
CA THR A 108 4.78 7.04 -10.61
C THR A 108 5.34 6.48 -11.91
N LEU A 109 6.00 5.32 -11.87
CA LEU A 109 6.69 4.73 -13.01
C LEU A 109 5.72 4.31 -14.11
N LEU A 110 4.62 3.64 -13.77
CA LEU A 110 3.61 3.25 -14.77
C LEU A 110 3.07 4.48 -15.52
N GLN A 111 2.71 5.53 -14.78
CA GLN A 111 2.16 6.77 -15.34
C GLN A 111 3.21 7.50 -16.20
N LEU A 112 4.47 7.44 -15.81
CA LEU A 112 5.59 7.94 -16.61
C LEU A 112 5.73 7.15 -17.92
N LEU A 113 5.67 5.81 -17.87
CA LEU A 113 5.79 4.96 -19.05
C LEU A 113 4.61 5.16 -20.01
N LEU A 114 3.38 5.24 -19.48
CA LEU A 114 2.16 5.52 -20.24
C LEU A 114 2.23 6.87 -20.94
N SER A 115 2.62 7.94 -20.24
CA SER A 115 2.69 9.29 -20.83
C SER A 115 3.73 9.43 -21.95
N HIS A 116 4.69 8.50 -22.05
CA HIS A 116 5.67 8.43 -23.14
C HIS A 116 5.28 7.42 -24.24
N GLY A 117 4.12 6.77 -24.15
CA GLY A 117 3.72 5.69 -25.06
C GLY A 117 4.70 4.52 -25.05
N ASN A 118 5.40 4.29 -23.93
CA ASN A 118 6.45 3.29 -23.87
C ASN A 118 5.84 1.88 -23.75
N PRO A 119 6.14 0.95 -24.68
CA PRO A 119 5.61 -0.42 -24.63
C PRO A 119 6.01 -1.18 -23.36
N ALA A 120 7.05 -0.74 -22.64
CA ALA A 120 7.43 -1.28 -21.34
C ALA A 120 6.33 -1.12 -20.28
N ALA A 121 5.37 -0.21 -20.44
CA ALA A 121 4.25 -0.02 -19.52
C ALA A 121 3.39 -1.29 -19.41
N GLU A 122 3.15 -1.97 -20.53
CA GLU A 122 2.39 -3.22 -20.57
C GLU A 122 3.12 -4.34 -19.82
N TYR A 123 4.40 -4.51 -20.10
CA TYR A 123 5.24 -5.51 -19.42
C TYR A 123 5.35 -5.22 -17.92
N TRP A 124 5.45 -3.95 -17.53
CA TRP A 124 5.52 -3.55 -16.13
C TRP A 124 4.23 -3.89 -15.36
N TYR A 125 3.06 -3.65 -15.95
CA TYR A 125 1.77 -3.75 -15.26
C TYR A 125 1.08 -5.11 -15.38
N PHE A 126 1.06 -5.71 -16.59
CA PHE A 126 0.30 -6.93 -16.87
C PHE A 126 1.16 -8.17 -17.04
N ASN A 127 2.38 -8.01 -17.54
CA ASN A 127 3.21 -9.11 -18.04
C ASN A 127 4.59 -9.12 -17.37
N ASN A 128 4.60 -9.03 -16.04
CA ASN A 128 5.81 -9.21 -15.25
C ASN A 128 5.78 -10.60 -14.59
N PRO A 129 6.15 -11.68 -15.33
CA PRO A 129 6.16 -13.03 -14.80
C PRO A 129 7.16 -13.18 -13.65
N ASP A 130 8.16 -12.30 -13.57
CA ASP A 130 9.16 -12.27 -12.50
C ASP A 130 8.68 -11.48 -11.26
N SER A 131 7.48 -10.88 -11.31
CA SER A 131 6.95 -10.17 -10.15
C SER A 131 6.50 -11.14 -9.08
N ALA A 132 6.86 -10.86 -7.82
CA ALA A 132 6.39 -11.65 -6.67
C ALA A 132 4.86 -11.68 -6.58
N ALA A 133 4.17 -10.66 -7.08
CA ALA A 133 2.71 -10.61 -7.13
C ALA A 133 2.10 -11.58 -8.16
N TYR A 134 2.82 -11.91 -9.24
CA TYR A 134 2.41 -12.90 -10.23
C TYR A 134 2.60 -14.33 -9.72
N PHE A 135 3.65 -14.61 -8.94
CA PHE A 135 3.86 -15.94 -8.34
C PHE A 135 2.91 -16.26 -7.17
N LEU A 136 2.29 -15.25 -6.56
CA LEU A 136 1.42 -15.38 -5.39
C LEU A 136 -0.09 -15.27 -5.71
N ASN A 137 -0.45 -14.86 -6.94
CA ASN A 137 -1.83 -14.86 -7.47
C ASN A 137 -2.05 -16.04 -8.41
#